data_AF-A0A536ANK2-F1
#
_entry.id   AF-A0A536ANK2-F1
#
_cell.length_a   1.000
_cell.length_b   1.000
_cell.length_c   1.000
_cell.angle_alpha   90.00
_cell.angle_beta   90.00
_cell.angle_gamma   90.00
#
_symmetry.space_group_name_H-M   'P 1'
#
loop_
_entity.id
_entity.type
_entity.pdbx_description
1 polymer ?
#
loop_
_entity_poly.entity_id
_entity_poly.type
_entity_poly.pdbx_seq_one_letter_code
_entity_poly.pdbx_strand_id
1 'polypeptide(L)'
;MAHGGVPLTAVAYQGLAGAFSEAAAAALFPGASLVPRRTFAEVFAALEAGEVDAAVVPVENTHAGSVADVYDLLRQHDRAKIVAELILRVSHSLLAVPGTRL
;
A
#
# COMPACT_ATOMS: atom_id res chain seq x y z
N MET A 1 -8.08 12.58 11.25
CA MET A 1 -6.85 13.17 11.83
C MET A 1 -6.21 13.97 10.71
N ALA A 2 -6.35 15.30 10.74
CA ALA A 2 -5.88 16.16 9.66
C ALA A 2 -4.35 16.31 9.74
N HIS A 3 -3.62 15.80 8.75
CA HIS A 3 -2.22 16.14 8.54
C HIS A 3 -2.15 17.62 8.09
N GLY A 4 -1.19 18.37 8.62
CA GLY A 4 -1.11 19.82 8.47
C GLY A 4 -1.14 20.28 7.00
N GLY A 5 -2.26 20.87 6.59
CA GLY A 5 -2.38 21.86 5.52
C GLY A 5 -2.19 21.42 4.07
N VAL A 6 -1.48 20.33 3.79
CA VAL A 6 -1.26 19.82 2.43
C VAL A 6 -2.13 18.58 2.23
N PRO A 7 -3.09 18.61 1.29
CA PRO A 7 -3.83 17.39 0.94
C PRO A 7 -2.84 16.37 0.39
N LEU A 8 -2.83 15.16 0.94
CA LEU A 8 -2.05 14.05 0.37
C LEU A 8 -2.64 13.74 -1.01
N THR A 9 -1.85 14.00 -2.05
CA THR A 9 -2.29 13.89 -3.44
C THR A 9 -1.87 12.57 -4.08
N ALA A 10 -0.74 11.99 -3.65
CA ALA A 10 -0.21 10.75 -4.21
C ALA A 10 0.23 9.76 -3.12
N VAL A 11 -0.19 8.50 -3.26
CA VAL A 11 0.13 7.42 -2.31
C VAL A 11 0.69 6.21 -3.06
N ALA A 12 1.92 5.82 -2.75
CA ALA A 12 2.52 4.63 -3.33
C ALA A 12 2.05 3.35 -2.64
N TYR A 13 1.91 2.28 -3.40
CA TYR A 13 1.70 0.93 -2.87
C TYR A 13 2.40 -0.10 -3.75
N GLN A 14 2.73 -1.26 -3.18
CA GLN A 14 3.31 -2.35 -3.95
C GLN A 14 2.20 -3.18 -4.62
N GLY A 15 2.33 -3.40 -5.93
CA GLY A 15 1.43 -4.24 -6.71
C GLY A 15 0.94 -3.57 -7.99
N LEU A 16 -0.25 -3.99 -8.43
CA LEU A 16 -0.95 -3.48 -9.60
C LEU A 16 -2.36 -3.02 -9.20
N ALA A 17 -3.08 -2.39 -10.12
CA ALA A 17 -4.50 -2.11 -9.94
C ALA A 17 -5.29 -3.41 -9.66
N GLY A 18 -6.19 -3.38 -8.69
CA GLY A 18 -6.94 -4.52 -8.17
C GLY A 18 -6.25 -5.29 -7.05
N ALA A 19 -5.02 -4.95 -6.66
CA ALA A 19 -4.34 -5.60 -5.54
C ALA A 19 -4.94 -5.20 -4.18
N PHE A 20 -4.81 -6.06 -3.17
CA PHE A 20 -5.25 -5.73 -1.80
C PHE A 20 -4.54 -4.50 -1.22
N SER A 21 -3.28 -4.26 -1.61
CA SER A 21 -2.55 -3.04 -1.23
C SER A 21 -3.16 -1.77 -1.82
N GLU A 22 -3.73 -1.83 -3.03
CA GLU A 22 -4.47 -0.70 -3.62
C GLU A 22 -5.75 -0.44 -2.81
N ALA A 23 -6.50 -1.49 -2.49
CA ALA A 23 -7.70 -1.37 -1.67
C ALA A 23 -7.40 -0.80 -0.26
N ALA A 24 -6.29 -1.20 0.35
CA ALA A 24 -5.82 -0.65 1.61
C ALA A 24 -5.46 0.84 1.47
N ALA A 25 -4.75 1.21 0.40
CA ALA A 25 -4.39 2.60 0.14
C ALA A 25 -5.60 3.49 -0.10
N ALA A 26 -6.58 3.02 -0.88
CA ALA A 26 -7.84 3.71 -1.11
C ALA A 26 -8.64 3.93 0.18
N ALA A 27 -8.64 2.94 1.09
CA ALA A 27 -9.35 3.02 2.35
C ALA A 27 -8.70 3.99 3.35
N LEU A 28 -7.36 3.99 3.42
CA LEU A 28 -6.60 4.89 4.30
C LEU A 28 -6.58 6.34 3.81
N PHE A 29 -6.50 6.53 2.49
CA PHE A 29 -6.32 7.82 1.86
C PHE A 29 -7.38 8.05 0.77
N PRO A 30 -8.66 8.24 1.16
CA PRO A 30 -9.73 8.45 0.20
C PRO A 30 -9.50 9.70 -0.64
N GLY A 31 -9.60 9.57 -1.96
CA GLY A 31 -9.42 10.67 -2.91
C GLY A 31 -7.98 10.95 -3.34
N ALA A 32 -6.99 10.22 -2.80
CA ALA A 32 -5.61 10.31 -3.28
C ALA A 32 -5.41 9.56 -4.61
N SER A 33 -4.43 10.00 -5.41
CA SER A 33 -3.94 9.26 -6.56
C SER A 33 -3.09 8.08 -6.09
N LEU A 34 -3.48 6.86 -6.44
CA LEU A 34 -2.76 5.65 -6.03
C LEU A 34 -1.71 5.27 -7.07
N VAL A 35 -0.46 5.16 -6.63
CA VAL A 35 0.71 4.98 -7.51
C VAL A 35 1.28 3.56 -7.32
N PRO A 36 1.04 2.62 -8.25
CA PRO A 36 1.58 1.27 -8.15
C PRO A 36 3.10 1.27 -8.35
N ARG A 37 3.79 0.47 -7.54
CA ARG A 37 5.21 0.13 -7.67
C ARG A 37 5.39 -1.38 -7.66
N ARG A 38 6.44 -1.88 -8.30
CA ARG A 38 6.65 -3.33 -8.48
C ARG A 38 7.16 -3.99 -7.21
N THR A 39 8.01 -3.29 -6.46
CA THR A 39 8.69 -3.81 -5.26
C THR A 39 8.46 -2.89 -4.06
N PHE A 40 8.65 -3.41 -2.85
CA PHE A 40 8.62 -2.56 -1.65
C PHE A 40 9.75 -1.51 -1.69
N ALA A 41 10.94 -1.87 -2.15
CA ALA A 41 12.05 -0.93 -2.29
C ALA A 41 11.68 0.28 -3.19
N GLU A 42 10.97 0.06 -4.29
CA GLU A 42 10.46 1.14 -5.14
C GLU A 42 9.41 2.03 -4.45
N VAL A 43 8.57 1.44 -3.58
CA VAL A 43 7.61 2.20 -2.76
C VAL A 43 8.34 3.14 -1.80
N PHE A 44 9.33 2.63 -1.07
CA PHE A 44 10.12 3.43 -0.14
C PHE A 44 10.98 4.48 -0.86
N ALA A 45 11.60 4.12 -1.99
CA ALA A 45 12.38 5.06 -2.80
C ALA A 45 11.52 6.24 -3.31
N ALA A 46 10.29 5.97 -3.76
CA ALA A 46 9.36 7.01 -4.19
C ALA A 46 8.97 7.96 -3.03
N LEU A 47 8.78 7.41 -1.83
CA LEU A 47 8.50 8.20 -0.64
C LEU A 47 9.69 9.09 -0.25
N GLU A 48 10.91 8.55 -0.26
CA GLU A 48 12.11 9.32 0.09
C GLU A 48 12.46 10.40 -0.93
N ALA A 49 12.23 10.13 -2.21
CA ALA A 49 12.42 11.08 -3.28
C ALA A 49 11.36 12.20 -3.28
N GLY A 50 10.29 12.07 -2.48
CA GLY A 50 9.17 13.02 -2.47
C GLY A 50 8.29 12.93 -3.73
N GLU A 51 8.34 11.82 -4.46
CA GLU A 51 7.45 11.56 -5.60
C GLU A 51 6.01 11.28 -5.16
N VAL A 52 5.84 10.80 -3.93
CA VAL A 52 4.56 10.54 -3.28
C VAL A 52 4.56 11.11 -1.87
N ASP A 53 3.38 11.43 -1.36
CA ASP A 53 3.21 12.02 -0.04
C ASP A 53 3.12 10.97 1.07
N ALA A 54 2.72 9.74 0.72
CA ALA A 54 2.64 8.60 1.62
C ALA A 54 2.88 7.27 0.90
N ALA A 55 3.13 6.22 1.69
CA ALA A 55 3.27 4.86 1.22
C ALA A 55 2.42 3.91 2.06
N VAL A 56 1.79 2.93 1.41
CA VAL A 56 1.04 1.85 2.07
C VAL A 56 1.70 0.52 1.76
N VAL A 57 2.15 -0.16 2.81
CA VAL A 57 2.86 -1.45 2.75
C VAL A 57 2.26 -2.43 3.76
N PRO A 58 2.13 -3.72 3.41
CA PRO A 58 1.69 -4.75 4.35
C PRO A 58 2.85 -5.10 5.30
N VAL A 59 2.60 -5.08 6.60
CA VAL A 59 3.59 -5.48 7.61
C VAL A 59 3.37 -6.90 8.12
N GLU A 60 2.14 -7.40 8.06
CA GLU A 60 1.76 -8.73 8.55
C GLU A 60 0.58 -9.29 7.76
N ASN A 61 0.52 -10.61 7.61
CA ASN A 61 -0.67 -11.30 7.12
C ASN A 61 -0.89 -12.61 7.91
N THR A 62 -2.14 -13.05 8.02
CA THR A 62 -2.52 -14.22 8.84
C THR A 62 -2.10 -15.56 8.24
N HIS A 63 -1.56 -15.60 7.02
CA HIS A 63 -1.21 -16.83 6.33
C HIS A 63 0.29 -17.14 6.37
N ALA A 64 1.11 -16.17 6.02
CA ALA A 64 2.57 -16.22 5.96
C ALA A 64 3.26 -15.44 7.09
N GLY A 65 2.49 -14.75 7.94
CA GLY A 65 3.02 -13.97 9.07
C GLY A 65 3.57 -12.60 8.66
N SER A 66 4.58 -12.15 9.40
CA SER A 66 5.25 -10.86 9.20
C SER A 66 5.94 -10.75 7.85
N VAL A 67 5.87 -9.58 7.23
CA VAL A 67 6.55 -9.27 5.97
C VAL A 67 7.95 -8.69 6.28
N ALA A 68 8.93 -9.58 6.46
CA ALA A 68 10.27 -9.22 6.91
C ALA A 68 10.92 -8.09 6.09
N ASP A 69 10.82 -8.15 4.76
CA ASP A 69 11.37 -7.14 3.84
C ASP A 69 10.87 -5.73 4.14
N VAL A 70 9.60 -5.57 4.53
CA VAL A 70 9.02 -4.27 4.87
C VAL A 70 9.59 -3.75 6.19
N TYR A 71 9.81 -4.62 7.18
CA TYR A 71 10.47 -4.22 8.42
C TYR A 71 11.92 -3.80 8.20
N ASP A 72 12.64 -4.49 7.33
CA ASP A 72 14.02 -4.13 6.99
C ASP A 72 14.08 -2.79 6.25
N LEU A 73 13.15 -2.53 5.33
CA LEU A 73 13.04 -1.23 4.67
C LEU A 73 12.66 -0.11 5.64
N LEU A 74 11.72 -0.35 6.56
CA LEU A 74 11.39 0.63 7.61
C LEU A 74 12.61 1.00 8.48
N ARG A 75 13.52 0.05 8.72
CA ARG A 75 14.77 0.30 9.46
C ARG A 75 15.83 1.03 8.64
N GLN A 76 15.82 0.88 7.32
CA GLN A 76 16.79 1.52 6.42
C GLN A 76 16.40 2.97 6.09
N HIS A 77 15.11 3.30 6.21
CA HIS A 77 14.54 4.58 5.81
C HIS A 77 14.10 5.42 7.04
N ASP A 78 15.06 6.00 7.78
CA ASP A 78 14.84 6.70 9.06
C ASP A 78 13.84 7.89 9.01
N ARG A 79 13.64 8.45 7.81
CA ARG A 79 12.70 9.56 7.56
C ARG A 79 11.25 9.09 7.45
N ALA A 80 11.02 7.81 7.15
CA ALA A 80 9.67 7.26 7.11
C ALA A 80 9.07 7.26 8.52
N LYS A 81 7.83 7.74 8.64
CA LYS A 81 7.05 7.71 9.88
C LYS A 81 5.74 6.97 9.61
N ILE A 82 5.41 6.04 10.50
CA ILE A 82 4.11 5.36 10.48
C ILE A 82 3.07 6.35 10.98
N VAL A 83 2.11 6.71 10.12
CA VAL A 83 1.08 7.72 10.41
C VAL A 83 -0.34 7.16 10.48
N ALA A 84 -0.54 5.94 9.98
CA ALA A 84 -1.83 5.26 9.94
C ALA A 84 -1.63 3.74 9.85
N GLU A 85 -2.66 2.99 10.26
CA GLU A 85 -2.70 1.52 10.14
C GLU A 85 -4.10 1.06 9.71
N LEU A 86 -4.18 -0.10 9.06
CA LEU A 86 -5.43 -0.73 8.64
C LEU A 86 -5.29 -2.25 8.68
N ILE A 87 -6.30 -2.92 9.25
CA ILE A 87 -6.49 -4.37 9.11
C ILE A 87 -7.49 -4.59 7.98
N LEU A 88 -7.02 -5.09 6.84
CA LEU A 88 -7.86 -5.39 5.68
C LEU A 88 -8.23 -6.88 5.65
N ARG A 89 -9.53 -7.19 5.63
CA ARG A 89 -10.01 -8.57 5.44
C ARG A 89 -9.81 -8.99 3.98
N VAL A 90 -8.90 -9.93 3.75
CA VAL A 90 -8.68 -10.55 2.44
C VAL A 90 -9.81 -11.53 2.11
N SER A 91 -10.48 -11.31 0.98
CA SER A 91 -11.50 -12.21 0.43
C SER A 91 -11.15 -12.57 -1.01
N HIS A 92 -10.89 -13.85 -1.27
CA HIS A 92 -10.59 -14.34 -2.61
C HIS A 92 -11.90 -14.57 -3.39
N SER A 93 -11.84 -14.34 -4.70
CA SER A 93 -12.98 -14.55 -5.61
C SER A 93 -12.56 -15.43 -6.78
N LEU A 94 -13.41 -16.38 -7.16
CA LEU A 94 -13.26 -17.14 -8.39
C LEU A 94 -13.83 -16.32 -9.55
N LEU A 95 -12.99 -15.98 -10.51
CA LEU A 95 -13.34 -15.15 -11.67
C LEU A 95 -13.29 -15.99 -12.94
N ALA A 96 -14.21 -15.75 -13.86
CA ALA A 96 -14.18 -16.30 -15.20
C ALA A 96 -14.67 -15.29 -16.23
N VAL A 97 -14.31 -15.52 -17.50
CA VAL A 97 -14.78 -14.69 -18.60
C VAL A 97 -16.29 -14.87 -18.82
N PRO A 98 -17.01 -13.84 -19.30
CA PRO A 98 -18.44 -13.94 -19.58
C PRO A 98 -18.79 -15.18 -20.42
N GLY A 99 -19.82 -15.91 -20.01
CA GLY A 99 -20.28 -17.15 -20.66
C GLY A 99 -19.62 -18.43 -20.16
N THR A 100 -18.63 -18.35 -19.27
CA THR A 100 -18.03 -19.54 -18.64
C THR A 100 -19.00 -20.19 -17.65
N ARG A 101 -19.12 -21.52 -17.68
CA ARG A 101 -19.76 -22.27 -16.60
C ARG A 101 -18.73 -22.51 -15.50
N LEU A 102 -19.02 -22.00 -14.30
CA LEU A 102 -18.24 -22.18 -13.08
C LEU A 102 -18.73 -23.39 -12.28
#